data_AF-A0A0E3SHF4-F1
#
_entry.id   AF-A0A0E3SHF4-F1
#
_cell.length_a   1.000
_cell.length_b   1.000
_cell.length_c   1.000
_cell.angle_alpha   90.00
_cell.angle_beta   90.00
_cell.angle_gamma   90.00
#
_symmetry.space_group_name_H-M   'P 1'
#
loop_
_entity.id
_entity.type
_entity.pdbx_description
1 polymer ?
#
loop_
_entity_poly.entity_id
_entity_poly.type
_entity_poly.pdbx_seq_one_letter_code
_entity_poly.pdbx_strand_id
1 'polypeptide(L)'
;MFLNENRIVEKVCELPTTLGDISESIFGGISTKNGLLHRLAVPEGGDSESLYLCEGLCKPVIIESELIYPYVSGDFSEKFAFNSSPYRFMLPYDLSDKGKRKECRIIPPEELKVRFPMAYGRILEFKNQFSHNNSPLESADYSVRGRKLLEYLNTPKIIATEGYRLLAVYDTSGSYVFENGCGIVLKDPGKYPYVTAVLNSQISRLFPSVCEYEMIYSSSVTPAVMKRFPIVFPEDRLTEDLITNVSDYLMFINRQKYAAGYGAANWLDELAVFYEQISDLLVVDTYLGDGIDPRLLDALEENIHPYAGDVESESDESLLSVLYYIKQKILESSNFKKYGFDAEFSGILSFL
;
A
#
# COMPACT_ATOMS: atom_id res chain seq x y z
N MET A 1 -32.95 -4.82 8.91
CA MET A 1 -33.15 -6.27 8.76
C MET A 1 -31.77 -6.91 8.69
N PHE A 2 -31.17 -7.20 9.85
CA PHE A 2 -29.80 -7.70 9.99
C PHE A 2 -29.49 -8.79 8.96
N LEU A 3 -28.68 -8.48 7.96
CA LEU A 3 -28.13 -9.48 7.06
C LEU A 3 -27.20 -10.38 7.90
N ASN A 4 -27.51 -11.68 7.99
CA ASN A 4 -26.58 -12.63 8.59
C ASN A 4 -25.26 -12.58 7.79
N GLU A 5 -24.10 -12.55 8.45
CA GLU A 5 -22.77 -12.46 7.80
C GLU A 5 -22.65 -13.45 6.63
N ASN A 6 -23.19 -14.67 6.80
CA ASN A 6 -23.24 -15.69 5.77
C ASN A 6 -23.94 -15.24 4.47
N ARG A 7 -25.04 -14.47 4.57
CA ARG A 7 -25.77 -13.96 3.39
C ARG A 7 -24.97 -12.88 2.66
N ILE A 8 -24.20 -12.08 3.40
CA ILE A 8 -23.30 -11.08 2.80
C ILE A 8 -22.16 -11.80 2.07
N VAL A 9 -21.55 -12.80 2.72
CA VAL A 9 -20.51 -13.63 2.11
C VAL A 9 -21.02 -14.30 0.84
N GLU A 10 -22.19 -14.95 0.88
CA GLU A 10 -22.82 -15.56 -0.31
C GLU A 10 -22.96 -14.56 -1.46
N LYS A 11 -23.51 -13.37 -1.19
CA LYS A 11 -23.68 -12.31 -2.20
C LYS A 11 -22.34 -11.84 -2.78
N VAL A 12 -21.32 -11.70 -1.94
CA VAL A 12 -19.96 -11.30 -2.38
C VAL A 12 -19.31 -12.40 -3.21
N CYS A 13 -19.53 -13.68 -2.90
CA CYS A 13 -19.05 -14.82 -3.68
C CYS A 13 -19.72 -14.95 -5.05
N GLU A 14 -20.95 -14.45 -5.21
CA GLU A 14 -21.67 -14.45 -6.49
C GLU A 14 -21.15 -13.39 -7.48
N LEU A 15 -20.26 -12.49 -7.04
CA LEU A 15 -19.70 -11.46 -7.90
C LEU A 15 -18.83 -12.06 -9.02
N PRO A 16 -19.04 -11.65 -10.29
CA PRO A 16 -18.44 -12.33 -11.44
C PRO A 16 -16.98 -11.95 -11.70
N THR A 17 -16.49 -10.85 -11.11
CA THR A 17 -15.16 -10.29 -11.40
C THR A 17 -14.28 -10.37 -10.17
N THR A 18 -13.03 -10.77 -10.37
CA THR A 18 -12.03 -10.84 -9.31
C THR A 18 -10.89 -9.85 -9.54
N LEU A 19 -10.11 -9.59 -8.50
CA LEU A 19 -8.90 -8.78 -8.59
C LEU A 19 -7.92 -9.36 -9.61
N GLY A 20 -7.87 -10.69 -9.75
CA GLY A 20 -7.08 -11.37 -10.76
C GLY A 20 -7.48 -11.02 -12.21
N ASP A 21 -8.77 -10.79 -12.45
CA ASP A 21 -9.30 -10.48 -13.79
C ASP A 21 -8.94 -9.06 -14.24
N ILE A 22 -8.88 -8.11 -13.30
CA ILE A 22 -8.54 -6.71 -13.57
C ILE A 22 -7.04 -6.39 -13.45
N SER A 23 -6.26 -7.32 -12.88
CA SER A 23 -4.82 -7.15 -12.70
C SER A 23 -4.02 -7.61 -13.93
N GLU A 24 -3.00 -6.84 -14.30
CA GLU A 24 -1.94 -7.30 -15.20
C GLU A 24 -1.06 -8.33 -14.47
N SER A 25 -0.77 -8.10 -13.18
CA SER A 25 -0.02 -9.06 -12.36
C SER A 25 -0.29 -8.88 -10.87
N ILE A 26 -0.35 -10.00 -10.16
CA ILE A 26 -0.28 -10.05 -8.70
C ILE A 26 0.92 -10.93 -8.34
N PHE A 27 1.80 -10.44 -7.46
CA PHE A 27 3.07 -11.08 -7.12
C PHE A 27 3.46 -10.86 -5.66
N GLY A 28 4.27 -11.78 -5.13
CA GLY A 28 4.78 -11.67 -3.75
C GLY A 28 6.02 -10.77 -3.69
N GLY A 29 6.41 -10.43 -2.47
CA GLY A 29 7.61 -9.64 -2.20
C GLY A 29 8.91 -10.33 -2.60
N ILE A 30 10.01 -9.62 -2.37
CA ILE A 30 11.36 -10.19 -2.48
C ILE A 30 11.64 -11.13 -1.30
N SER A 31 12.53 -12.09 -1.51
CA SER A 31 13.04 -12.95 -0.45
C SER A 31 14.54 -13.12 -0.62
N THR A 32 15.30 -12.96 0.45
CA THR A 32 16.76 -13.11 0.44
C THR A 32 17.20 -14.16 1.44
N LYS A 33 18.36 -14.78 1.20
CA LYS A 33 19.00 -15.66 2.18
C LYS A 33 19.45 -14.89 3.42
N ASN A 34 19.73 -13.60 3.27
CA ASN A 34 20.22 -12.77 4.37
C ASN A 34 19.59 -11.37 4.33
N GLY A 35 18.50 -11.18 5.08
CA GLY A 35 17.79 -9.91 5.17
C GLY A 35 18.69 -8.76 5.63
N LEU A 36 19.60 -9.02 6.57
CA LEU A 36 20.50 -8.01 7.16
C LEU A 36 21.59 -7.50 6.19
N LEU A 37 21.86 -8.26 5.12
CA LEU A 37 22.73 -7.80 4.04
C LEU A 37 22.04 -6.71 3.21
N HIS A 38 20.73 -6.81 2.99
CA HIS A 38 20.04 -5.89 2.09
C HIS A 38 19.31 -4.77 2.82
N ARG A 39 18.78 -5.05 4.00
CA ARG A 39 18.10 -4.07 4.84
C ARG A 39 19.12 -3.11 5.45
N LEU A 40 18.81 -1.83 5.36
CA LEU A 40 19.62 -0.72 5.84
C LEU A 40 18.74 0.16 6.71
N ALA A 41 19.16 0.48 7.93
CA ALA A 41 18.45 1.43 8.77
C ALA A 41 18.93 2.86 8.48
N VAL A 42 18.00 3.80 8.42
CA VAL A 42 18.27 5.24 8.31
C VAL A 42 18.57 5.75 9.73
N PRO A 43 19.72 6.40 9.98
CA PRO A 43 20.02 6.97 11.29
C PRO A 43 19.00 8.04 11.69
N GLU A 44 18.62 8.10 12.97
CA GLU A 44 17.77 9.18 13.49
C GLU A 44 18.42 10.56 13.26
N GLY A 45 17.66 11.49 12.68
CA GLY A 45 18.16 12.85 12.36
C GLY A 45 19.21 12.89 11.23
N GLY A 46 19.36 11.80 10.47
CA GLY A 46 20.27 11.75 9.33
C GLY A 46 19.64 12.31 8.06
N ASP A 47 20.09 13.50 7.64
CA ASP A 47 19.71 14.10 6.34
C ASP A 47 20.55 13.57 5.16
N SER A 48 21.50 12.66 5.42
CA SER A 48 22.43 12.17 4.40
C SER A 48 21.82 11.00 3.63
N GLU A 49 21.55 11.20 2.34
CA GLU A 49 20.98 10.19 1.44
C GLU A 49 21.86 8.95 1.23
N SER A 50 23.11 8.96 1.71
CA SER A 50 24.06 7.87 1.50
C SER A 50 24.52 7.17 2.78
N LEU A 51 24.19 7.69 3.97
CA LEU A 51 24.64 7.13 5.26
C LEU A 51 23.56 6.24 5.87
N TYR A 52 23.91 4.98 6.12
CA TYR A 52 23.00 3.99 6.68
C TYR A 52 23.64 3.23 7.83
N LEU A 53 22.83 2.63 8.69
CA LEU A 53 23.25 1.64 9.68
C LEU A 53 23.03 0.24 9.11
N CYS A 54 24.12 -0.53 9.01
CA CYS A 54 24.02 -1.94 8.69
C CYS A 54 23.87 -2.72 10.00
N GLU A 55 22.66 -3.17 10.28
CA GLU A 55 22.34 -3.91 11.52
C GLU A 55 23.20 -5.17 11.66
N GLY A 56 23.43 -5.91 10.57
CA GLY A 56 24.30 -7.09 10.62
C GLY A 56 25.74 -6.72 11.02
N LEU A 57 26.31 -5.65 10.47
CA LEU A 57 27.69 -5.25 10.80
C LEU A 57 27.79 -4.39 12.08
N CYS A 58 26.66 -4.04 12.71
CA CYS A 58 26.57 -3.15 13.86
C CYS A 58 27.34 -1.83 13.71
N LYS A 59 27.38 -1.25 12.49
CA LYS A 59 28.13 -0.02 12.20
C LYS A 59 27.51 0.81 11.08
N PRO A 60 27.83 2.12 11.01
CA PRO A 60 27.48 2.93 9.85
C PRO A 60 28.21 2.46 8.58
N VAL A 61 27.52 2.58 7.45
CA VAL A 61 28.00 2.28 6.11
C VAL A 61 27.56 3.39 5.16
N ILE A 62 28.41 3.70 4.20
CA ILE A 62 28.05 4.58 3.09
C ILE A 62 27.75 3.69 1.89
N ILE A 63 26.63 3.90 1.21
CA ILE A 63 26.26 3.17 -0.01
C ILE A 63 25.78 4.16 -1.06
N GLU A 64 26.08 3.85 -2.31
CA GLU A 64 25.62 4.56 -3.49
C GLU A 64 24.08 4.52 -3.59
N SER A 65 23.43 5.68 -3.68
CA SER A 65 21.97 5.82 -3.57
C SER A 65 21.22 5.16 -4.73
N GLU A 66 21.87 4.95 -5.88
CA GLU A 66 21.27 4.29 -7.04
C GLU A 66 20.91 2.82 -6.79
N LEU A 67 21.52 2.20 -5.77
CA LEU A 67 21.19 0.84 -5.35
C LEU A 67 20.14 0.80 -4.23
N ILE A 68 19.70 1.96 -3.72
CA ILE A 68 18.89 2.06 -2.51
C ILE A 68 17.43 2.39 -2.85
N TYR A 69 16.54 1.51 -2.39
CA TYR A 69 15.10 1.64 -2.62
C TYR A 69 14.36 1.85 -1.29
N PRO A 70 13.24 2.62 -1.29
CA PRO A 70 12.30 2.63 -0.19
C PRO A 70 11.82 1.22 0.14
N TYR A 71 11.71 0.90 1.42
CA TYR A 71 11.33 -0.43 1.88
C TYR A 71 10.06 -0.38 2.73
N VAL A 72 9.13 -1.28 2.46
CA VAL A 72 7.95 -1.53 3.30
C VAL A 72 8.25 -2.74 4.17
N SER A 73 8.41 -2.52 5.47
CA SER A 73 8.38 -3.61 6.44
C SER A 73 6.94 -3.80 6.90
N GLY A 74 6.51 -5.07 7.05
CA GLY A 74 5.13 -5.40 7.45
C GLY A 74 4.70 -4.77 8.78
N ASP A 75 5.65 -4.44 9.66
CA ASP A 75 5.39 -3.79 10.94
C ASP A 75 5.01 -2.30 10.81
N PHE A 76 5.16 -1.70 9.63
CA PHE A 76 4.95 -0.26 9.38
C PHE A 76 3.96 0.00 8.24
N SER A 77 3.26 -1.03 7.75
CA SER A 77 2.21 -0.84 6.77
C SER A 77 0.96 -0.33 7.45
N GLU A 78 0.42 0.77 6.94
CA GLU A 78 -0.82 1.39 7.37
C GLU A 78 -1.74 1.58 6.17
N LYS A 79 -2.98 2.04 6.38
CA LYS A 79 -3.94 2.27 5.30
C LYS A 79 -3.56 3.50 4.46
N PHE A 80 -3.78 3.40 3.15
CA PHE A 80 -3.71 4.49 2.17
C PHE A 80 -2.35 5.18 1.97
N ALA A 81 -1.44 5.21 2.95
CA ALA A 81 -0.09 5.74 2.76
C ALA A 81 0.97 4.92 3.50
N PHE A 82 2.21 4.97 3.00
CA PHE A 82 3.34 4.36 3.68
C PHE A 82 3.75 5.23 4.87
N ASN A 83 3.83 4.65 6.05
CA ASN A 83 4.57 5.25 7.14
C ASN A 83 6.06 5.30 6.73
N SER A 84 6.78 6.36 7.13
CA SER A 84 8.20 6.47 6.85
C SER A 84 8.94 5.29 7.48
N SER A 85 9.27 4.29 6.68
CA SER A 85 10.03 3.16 7.19
C SER A 85 11.43 3.67 7.58
N PRO A 86 11.92 3.33 8.78
CA PRO A 86 13.31 3.57 9.13
C PRO A 86 14.25 2.70 8.29
N TYR A 87 13.72 1.83 7.42
CA TYR A 87 14.50 0.94 6.60
C TYR A 87 14.51 1.35 5.12
N ARG A 88 15.61 0.99 4.47
CA ARG A 88 15.82 0.99 3.02
C ARG A 88 16.32 -0.38 2.60
N PHE A 89 16.23 -0.66 1.30
CA PHE A 89 16.63 -1.94 0.74
C PHE A 89 17.64 -1.77 -0.38
N MET A 90 18.80 -2.43 -0.26
CA MET A 90 19.85 -2.42 -1.28
C MET A 90 19.59 -3.49 -2.34
N LEU A 91 19.41 -3.07 -3.59
CA LEU A 91 19.25 -3.93 -4.77
C LEU A 91 20.36 -3.66 -5.80
N PRO A 92 21.42 -4.49 -5.83
CA PRO A 92 22.48 -4.42 -6.86
C PRO A 92 22.03 -5.05 -8.18
N TYR A 93 21.02 -4.44 -8.80
CA TYR A 93 20.40 -4.88 -10.05
C TYR A 93 20.33 -3.73 -11.04
N ASP A 94 20.68 -4.00 -12.30
CA ASP A 94 20.38 -3.10 -13.40
C ASP A 94 18.94 -3.37 -13.88
N LEU A 95 18.17 -2.31 -13.95
CA LEU A 95 16.79 -2.30 -14.43
C LEU A 95 16.79 -1.61 -15.79
N SER A 96 16.43 -2.34 -16.84
CA SER A 96 16.34 -1.78 -18.19
C SER A 96 14.89 -1.78 -18.69
N ASP A 97 14.47 -0.65 -19.25
CA ASP A 97 13.12 -0.49 -19.78
C ASP A 97 13.05 -1.12 -21.18
N LYS A 98 12.51 -2.34 -21.25
CA LYS A 98 12.12 -2.99 -22.51
C LYS A 98 10.61 -3.24 -22.54
N GLY A 99 9.85 -2.21 -22.91
CA GLY A 99 8.40 -2.30 -23.05
C GLY A 99 7.67 -2.29 -21.70
N LYS A 100 6.59 -3.08 -21.55
CA LYS A 100 5.74 -3.09 -20.33
C LYS A 100 6.37 -3.78 -19.11
N ARG A 101 7.47 -4.53 -19.28
CA ARG A 101 8.15 -5.27 -18.20
C ARG A 101 9.64 -4.99 -18.25
N LYS A 102 10.25 -4.76 -17.09
CA LYS A 102 11.67 -4.43 -17.03
C LYS A 102 12.51 -5.70 -17.09
N GLU A 103 13.52 -5.69 -17.95
CA GLU A 103 14.58 -6.68 -17.88
C GLU A 103 15.43 -6.35 -16.65
N CYS A 104 15.43 -7.27 -15.69
CA CYS A 104 16.18 -7.14 -14.45
C CYS A 104 17.39 -8.06 -14.49
N ARG A 105 18.58 -7.46 -14.43
CA ARG A 105 19.85 -8.21 -14.43
C ARG A 105 20.59 -7.92 -13.13
N ILE A 106 21.02 -8.96 -12.44
CA ILE A 106 21.92 -8.81 -11.31
C ILE A 106 23.26 -8.25 -11.80
N ILE A 107 23.76 -7.20 -11.15
CA ILE A 107 25.04 -6.58 -11.51
C ILE A 107 26.15 -7.58 -11.14
N PRO A 108 27.01 -8.04 -12.05
CA PRO A 108 28.08 -8.98 -11.72
C PRO A 108 29.13 -8.37 -10.77
N PRO A 109 29.86 -9.18 -9.98
CA PRO A 109 30.80 -8.69 -8.97
C PRO A 109 31.87 -7.73 -9.51
N GLU A 110 32.43 -8.02 -10.69
CA GLU A 110 33.46 -7.17 -11.31
C GLU A 110 32.89 -5.80 -11.71
N GLU A 111 31.65 -5.76 -12.19
CA GLU A 111 30.96 -4.53 -12.55
C GLU A 111 30.53 -3.75 -11.30
N LEU A 112 30.03 -4.46 -10.28
CA LEU A 112 29.67 -3.90 -8.99
C LEU A 112 30.87 -3.24 -8.31
N LYS A 113 32.05 -3.88 -8.36
CA LYS A 113 33.30 -3.35 -7.79
C LYS A 113 33.73 -2.03 -8.42
N VAL A 114 33.49 -1.85 -9.72
CA VAL A 114 33.90 -0.65 -10.46
C VAL A 114 32.87 0.47 -10.33
N ARG A 115 31.57 0.16 -10.49
CA ARG A 115 30.48 1.15 -10.48
C ARG A 115 30.02 1.52 -9.07
N PHE A 116 30.04 0.56 -8.14
CA PHE A 116 29.49 0.67 -6.79
C PHE A 116 30.47 0.08 -5.74
N PRO A 117 31.69 0.65 -5.63
CA PRO A 117 32.75 0.10 -4.78
C PRO A 117 32.38 0.02 -3.30
N MET A 118 31.51 0.90 -2.79
CA MET A 118 31.11 0.90 -1.38
C MET A 118 30.14 -0.25 -1.10
N ALA A 119 29.13 -0.45 -1.96
CA ALA A 119 28.27 -1.62 -1.92
C ALA A 119 29.07 -2.93 -2.02
N TYR A 120 30.00 -3.01 -2.99
CA TYR A 120 30.88 -4.17 -3.17
C TYR A 120 31.69 -4.47 -1.90
N GLY A 121 32.37 -3.44 -1.35
CA GLY A 121 33.18 -3.58 -0.14
C GLY A 121 32.37 -4.06 1.06
N ARG A 122 31.16 -3.53 1.23
CA ARG A 122 30.23 -3.95 2.28
C ARG A 122 29.79 -5.41 2.13
N ILE A 123 29.36 -5.82 0.94
CA ILE A 123 28.90 -7.21 0.73
C ILE A 123 30.05 -8.18 1.00
N LEU A 124 31.27 -7.86 0.54
CA LEU A 124 32.45 -8.66 0.80
C LEU A 124 32.77 -8.75 2.29
N GLU A 125 32.73 -7.62 3.02
CA GLU A 125 32.92 -7.61 4.47
C GLU A 125 31.87 -8.46 5.19
N PHE A 126 30.60 -8.31 4.80
CA PHE A 126 29.50 -9.09 5.36
C PHE A 126 29.70 -10.59 5.11
N LYS A 127 30.07 -10.99 3.89
CA LYS A 127 30.40 -12.39 3.54
C LYS A 127 31.53 -12.94 4.40
N ASN A 128 32.62 -12.18 4.57
CA ASN A 128 33.78 -12.61 5.36
C ASN A 128 33.41 -12.79 6.85
N GLN A 129 32.60 -11.90 7.41
CA GLN A 129 32.21 -11.96 8.82
C GLN A 129 31.16 -13.04 9.11
N PHE A 130 30.11 -13.13 8.30
CA PHE A 130 28.95 -13.98 8.58
C PHE A 130 29.01 -15.37 7.95
N SER A 131 29.63 -15.49 6.78
CA SER A 131 29.77 -16.79 6.09
C SER A 131 31.15 -17.43 6.31
N HIS A 132 32.06 -16.74 7.00
CA HIS A 132 33.47 -17.14 7.20
C HIS A 132 34.15 -17.55 5.89
N ASN A 133 33.74 -16.92 4.77
CA ASN A 133 34.13 -17.30 3.43
C ASN A 133 34.88 -16.15 2.75
N ASN A 134 36.20 -16.30 2.67
CA ASN A 134 37.10 -15.32 2.06
C ASN A 134 37.28 -15.51 0.54
N SER A 135 36.45 -16.33 -0.10
CA SER A 135 36.44 -16.45 -1.56
C SER A 135 35.99 -15.14 -2.22
N PRO A 136 36.39 -14.89 -3.48
CA PRO A 136 35.87 -13.78 -4.27
C PRO A 136 34.34 -13.70 -4.23
N LEU A 137 33.81 -12.49 -4.36
CA LEU A 137 32.36 -12.29 -4.36
C LEU A 137 31.72 -12.92 -5.59
N GLU A 138 30.61 -13.63 -5.41
CA GLU A 138 29.79 -14.20 -6.48
C GLU A 138 28.40 -13.57 -6.46
N SER A 139 27.71 -13.53 -7.61
CA SER A 139 26.35 -12.98 -7.68
C SER A 139 25.36 -13.67 -6.75
N ALA A 140 25.58 -14.95 -6.43
CA ALA A 140 24.74 -15.70 -5.49
C ALA A 140 24.82 -15.17 -4.05
N ASP A 141 25.89 -14.46 -3.68
CA ASP A 141 26.11 -13.92 -2.33
C ASP A 141 25.13 -12.78 -2.00
N TYR A 142 24.61 -12.09 -3.02
CA TYR A 142 23.70 -10.93 -2.88
C TYR A 142 22.46 -11.02 -3.78
N SER A 143 22.18 -12.20 -4.35
CA SER A 143 20.98 -12.40 -5.16
C SER A 143 19.72 -12.46 -4.30
N VAL A 144 18.65 -11.83 -4.77
CA VAL A 144 17.31 -11.92 -4.18
C VAL A 144 16.38 -12.75 -5.09
N ARG A 145 15.40 -13.42 -4.46
CA ARG A 145 14.23 -14.01 -5.12
C ARG A 145 13.12 -12.95 -5.22
N GLY A 146 12.06 -13.26 -5.98
CA GLY A 146 10.96 -12.32 -6.23
C GLY A 146 11.10 -11.57 -7.55
N ARG A 147 11.45 -12.29 -8.63
CA ARG A 147 11.70 -11.72 -9.97
C ARG A 147 10.60 -10.77 -10.43
N LYS A 148 9.33 -11.11 -10.19
CA LYS A 148 8.19 -10.27 -10.58
C LYS A 148 8.21 -8.90 -9.91
N LEU A 149 8.61 -8.78 -8.65
CA LEU A 149 8.74 -7.48 -8.01
C LEU A 149 9.79 -6.63 -8.72
N LEU A 150 10.93 -7.22 -9.06
CA LEU A 150 11.97 -6.53 -9.82
C LEU A 150 11.46 -6.07 -11.20
N GLU A 151 10.74 -6.95 -11.93
CA GLU A 151 10.16 -6.64 -13.26
C GLU A 151 9.19 -5.45 -13.24
N TYR A 152 8.52 -5.21 -12.10
CA TYR A 152 7.57 -4.12 -11.88
C TYR A 152 8.12 -3.00 -10.98
N LEU A 153 9.44 -2.97 -10.72
CA LEU A 153 10.03 -1.88 -9.95
C LEU A 153 9.97 -0.57 -10.75
N ASN A 154 9.60 0.51 -10.08
CA ASN A 154 9.22 1.80 -10.66
C ASN A 154 8.04 1.72 -11.66
N THR A 155 7.13 0.76 -11.45
CA THR A 155 5.80 0.73 -12.07
C THR A 155 4.75 0.94 -10.99
N PRO A 156 3.76 1.85 -11.18
CA PRO A 156 2.72 2.07 -10.19
C PRO A 156 2.06 0.75 -9.78
N LYS A 157 1.86 0.55 -8.49
CA LYS A 157 1.32 -0.70 -7.94
C LYS A 157 0.65 -0.50 -6.59
N ILE A 158 -0.30 -1.35 -6.25
CA ILE A 158 -0.82 -1.44 -4.88
C ILE A 158 0.04 -2.45 -4.13
N ILE A 159 0.50 -2.10 -2.94
CA ILE A 159 1.14 -3.02 -2.00
C ILE A 159 0.11 -3.35 -0.94
N ALA A 160 -0.31 -4.62 -0.92
CA ALA A 160 -1.22 -5.17 0.08
C ALA A 160 -0.43 -6.03 1.07
N THR A 161 -0.42 -5.67 2.34
CA THR A 161 0.29 -6.40 3.40
C THR A 161 -0.69 -7.05 4.37
N GLU A 162 -0.17 -8.04 5.09
CA GLU A 162 -0.92 -8.76 6.11
C GLU A 162 -0.48 -8.27 7.49
N GLY A 163 -1.44 -7.76 8.26
CA GLY A 163 -1.35 -7.52 9.71
C GLY A 163 -2.50 -8.23 10.43
N TYR A 164 -3.12 -7.60 11.43
CA TYR A 164 -4.41 -8.08 11.98
C TYR A 164 -5.57 -7.97 10.97
N ARG A 165 -5.40 -7.14 9.93
CA ARG A 165 -6.35 -6.88 8.83
C ARG A 165 -5.57 -6.70 7.52
N LEU A 166 -6.27 -6.84 6.38
CA LEU A 166 -5.71 -6.46 5.08
C LEU A 166 -5.50 -4.94 5.06
N LEU A 167 -4.29 -4.52 4.67
CA LEU A 167 -3.93 -3.12 4.52
C LEU A 167 -3.37 -2.92 3.12
N ALA A 168 -3.79 -1.86 2.43
CA ALA A 168 -3.36 -1.58 1.07
C ALA A 168 -2.88 -0.13 0.92
N VAL A 169 -1.78 0.04 0.20
CA VAL A 169 -1.23 1.35 -0.13
C VAL A 169 -0.95 1.42 -1.63
N TYR A 170 -1.33 2.55 -2.24
CA TYR A 170 -1.00 2.83 -3.63
C TYR A 170 0.39 3.47 -3.74
N ASP A 171 1.35 2.71 -4.27
CA ASP A 171 2.68 3.16 -4.63
C ASP A 171 2.66 3.76 -6.05
N THR A 172 2.46 5.08 -6.11
CA THR A 172 2.36 5.84 -7.37
C THR A 172 3.66 5.85 -8.17
N SER A 173 4.82 5.91 -7.51
CA SER A 173 6.12 5.87 -8.18
C SER A 173 6.52 4.44 -8.56
N GLY A 174 5.99 3.45 -7.84
CA GLY A 174 6.37 2.06 -8.02
C GLY A 174 7.73 1.71 -7.41
N SER A 175 8.38 2.62 -6.68
CA SER A 175 9.76 2.45 -6.21
C SER A 175 9.88 1.61 -4.94
N TYR A 176 8.79 1.37 -4.21
CA TYR A 176 8.84 0.64 -2.95
C TYR A 176 9.08 -0.86 -3.17
N VAL A 177 9.97 -1.39 -2.34
CA VAL A 177 10.30 -2.82 -2.22
C VAL A 177 9.67 -3.35 -0.94
N PHE A 178 9.22 -4.60 -0.94
CA PHE A 178 8.60 -5.25 0.22
C PHE A 178 8.93 -6.74 0.23
N GLU A 179 9.02 -7.33 1.42
CA GLU A 179 9.23 -8.78 1.61
C GLU A 179 7.91 -9.51 1.82
N ASN A 180 7.05 -8.98 2.68
CA ASN A 180 5.77 -9.57 3.05
C ASN A 180 4.60 -8.91 2.31
N GLY A 181 3.61 -9.71 1.91
CA GLY A 181 2.42 -9.25 1.19
C GLY A 181 2.49 -9.43 -0.32
N CYS A 182 1.61 -8.70 -1.02
CA CYS A 182 1.39 -8.77 -2.45
C CYS A 182 1.52 -7.41 -3.13
N GLY A 183 2.20 -7.38 -4.26
CA GLY A 183 2.15 -6.28 -5.23
C GLY A 183 1.09 -6.57 -6.28
N ILE A 184 0.25 -5.58 -6.56
CA ILE A 184 -0.85 -5.65 -7.52
C ILE A 184 -0.66 -4.55 -8.56
N VAL A 185 -0.50 -4.95 -9.81
CA VAL A 185 -0.42 -4.05 -10.97
C VAL A 185 -1.70 -4.21 -11.78
N LEU A 186 -2.46 -3.13 -11.92
CA LEU A 186 -3.73 -3.12 -12.62
C LEU A 186 -3.55 -2.95 -14.13
N LYS A 187 -4.50 -3.47 -14.91
CA LYS A 187 -4.56 -3.25 -16.37
C LYS A 187 -4.91 -1.79 -16.71
N ASP A 188 -5.75 -1.19 -15.88
CA ASP A 188 -6.21 0.19 -16.00
C ASP A 188 -5.68 1.03 -14.83
N PRO A 189 -4.72 1.95 -15.07
CA PRO A 189 -4.19 2.83 -14.03
C PRO A 189 -5.22 3.73 -13.36
N GLY A 190 -6.32 4.07 -14.06
CA GLY A 190 -7.39 4.89 -13.50
C GLY A 190 -8.11 4.24 -12.32
N LYS A 191 -8.00 2.91 -12.18
CA LYS A 191 -8.68 2.14 -11.12
C LYS A 191 -7.85 1.99 -9.84
N TYR A 192 -6.61 2.47 -9.80
CA TYR A 192 -5.75 2.32 -8.62
C TYR A 192 -6.35 2.92 -7.34
N PRO A 193 -6.89 4.15 -7.33
CA PRO A 193 -7.49 4.72 -6.14
C PRO A 193 -8.68 3.90 -5.65
N TYR A 194 -9.64 3.59 -6.55
CA TYR A 194 -10.81 2.77 -6.24
C TYR A 194 -10.45 1.41 -5.63
N VAL A 195 -9.58 0.65 -6.28
CA VAL A 195 -9.19 -0.68 -5.80
C VAL A 195 -8.46 -0.57 -4.45
N THR A 196 -7.67 0.47 -4.23
CA THR A 196 -7.02 0.72 -2.94
C THR A 196 -8.06 1.01 -1.84
N ALA A 197 -9.11 1.76 -2.15
CA ALA A 197 -10.25 1.99 -1.25
C ALA A 197 -10.94 0.67 -0.86
N VAL A 198 -11.25 -0.16 -1.86
CA VAL A 198 -11.90 -1.47 -1.66
C VAL A 198 -11.07 -2.37 -0.74
N LEU A 199 -9.75 -2.45 -0.97
CA LEU A 199 -8.88 -3.30 -0.15
C LEU A 199 -8.74 -2.80 1.30
N ASN A 200 -8.96 -1.51 1.57
CA ASN A 200 -8.96 -0.93 2.91
C ASN A 200 -10.35 -0.84 3.58
N SER A 201 -11.42 -1.23 2.87
CA SER A 201 -12.82 -1.17 3.33
C SER A 201 -13.18 -2.33 4.29
N GLN A 202 -14.40 -2.31 4.81
CA GLN A 202 -14.98 -3.40 5.59
C GLN A 202 -15.26 -4.64 4.74
N ILE A 203 -15.51 -4.50 3.43
CA ILE A 203 -15.67 -5.64 2.53
C ILE A 203 -14.42 -6.53 2.56
N SER A 204 -13.22 -5.93 2.64
CA SER A 204 -11.98 -6.72 2.68
C SER A 204 -11.84 -7.55 3.96
N ARG A 205 -12.55 -7.20 5.04
CA ARG A 205 -12.59 -7.99 6.28
C ARG A 205 -13.41 -9.27 6.15
N LEU A 206 -14.33 -9.32 5.19
CA LEU A 206 -15.11 -10.53 4.89
C LEU A 206 -14.31 -11.51 4.03
N PHE A 207 -13.16 -11.09 3.50
CA PHE A 207 -12.40 -11.88 2.54
C PHE A 207 -11.92 -13.25 3.09
N PRO A 208 -11.49 -13.38 4.36
CA PRO A 208 -11.24 -14.70 4.96
C PRO A 208 -12.48 -15.61 4.91
N SER A 209 -13.66 -15.09 5.29
CA SER A 209 -14.93 -15.84 5.24
C SER A 209 -15.32 -16.22 3.81
N VAL A 210 -15.05 -15.36 2.83
CA VAL A 210 -15.22 -15.65 1.40
C VAL A 210 -14.28 -16.78 0.96
N CYS A 211 -13.01 -16.74 1.36
CA CYS A 211 -12.05 -17.80 1.05
C CYS A 211 -12.48 -19.13 1.67
N GLU A 212 -12.94 -19.14 2.92
CA GLU A 212 -13.46 -20.34 3.58
C GLU A 212 -14.68 -20.91 2.86
N TYR A 213 -15.61 -20.04 2.44
CA TYR A 213 -16.80 -20.42 1.67
C TYR A 213 -16.42 -21.09 0.34
N GLU A 214 -15.41 -20.58 -0.35
CA GLU A 214 -14.88 -21.15 -1.59
C GLU A 214 -13.91 -22.34 -1.38
N MET A 215 -13.73 -22.81 -0.14
CA MET A 215 -12.77 -23.86 0.25
C MET A 215 -11.31 -23.54 -0.11
N ILE A 216 -10.96 -22.25 -0.11
CA ILE A 216 -9.60 -21.75 -0.32
C ILE A 216 -8.92 -21.62 1.04
N TYR A 217 -8.15 -22.65 1.41
CA TYR A 217 -7.38 -22.63 2.65
C TYR A 217 -6.03 -21.96 2.44
N SER A 218 -5.89 -20.73 2.91
CA SER A 218 -4.59 -20.06 3.04
C SER A 218 -4.56 -19.29 4.34
N SER A 219 -3.52 -19.52 5.13
CA SER A 219 -3.25 -18.77 6.36
C SER A 219 -2.56 -17.43 6.10
N SER A 220 -2.47 -16.99 4.83
CA SER A 220 -1.78 -15.75 4.46
C SER A 220 -2.27 -15.09 3.17
N VAL A 221 -2.01 -13.79 3.05
CA VAL A 221 -2.22 -12.95 1.85
C VAL A 221 -1.19 -13.33 0.77
N THR A 222 -1.41 -14.47 0.12
CA THR A 222 -0.58 -14.92 -1.01
C THR A 222 -1.11 -14.36 -2.33
N PRO A 223 -0.26 -14.23 -3.37
CA PRO A 223 -0.73 -13.79 -4.69
C PRO A 223 -1.81 -14.69 -5.30
N ALA A 224 -1.82 -15.98 -4.96
CA ALA A 224 -2.82 -16.92 -5.45
C ALA A 224 -4.20 -16.65 -4.83
N VAL A 225 -4.23 -16.32 -3.54
CA VAL A 225 -5.45 -15.97 -2.80
C VAL A 225 -5.94 -14.59 -3.23
N MET A 226 -5.06 -13.59 -3.27
CA MET A 226 -5.44 -12.22 -3.65
C MET A 226 -6.06 -12.13 -5.04
N LYS A 227 -5.68 -13.00 -5.98
CA LYS A 227 -6.34 -13.09 -7.29
C LYS A 227 -7.83 -13.39 -7.21
N ARG A 228 -8.30 -14.02 -6.14
CA ARG A 228 -9.70 -14.41 -5.92
C ARG A 228 -10.51 -13.33 -5.21
N PHE A 229 -9.88 -12.26 -4.74
CA PHE A 229 -10.58 -11.17 -4.09
C PHE A 229 -11.69 -10.62 -5.00
N PRO A 230 -12.98 -10.68 -4.60
CA PRO A 230 -14.07 -10.21 -5.44
C PRO A 230 -14.03 -8.70 -5.62
N ILE A 231 -14.13 -8.22 -6.85
CA ILE A 231 -14.16 -6.80 -7.20
C ILE A 231 -15.43 -6.49 -7.99
N VAL A 232 -16.17 -5.50 -7.54
CA VAL A 232 -17.25 -4.87 -8.32
C VAL A 232 -16.91 -3.39 -8.47
N PHE A 233 -17.44 -2.75 -9.52
CA PHE A 233 -17.37 -1.31 -9.70
C PHE A 233 -18.80 -0.76 -9.65
N PRO A 234 -18.99 0.48 -9.16
CA PRO A 234 -20.32 1.09 -9.16
C PRO A 234 -20.85 1.23 -10.59
N GLU A 235 -22.16 1.13 -10.75
CA GLU A 235 -22.82 1.25 -12.07
C GLU A 235 -22.73 2.68 -12.60
N ASP A 236 -22.74 3.66 -11.71
CA ASP A 236 -22.64 5.06 -12.03
C ASP A 236 -21.21 5.59 -11.83
N ARG A 237 -20.80 6.47 -12.73
CA ARG A 237 -19.46 7.06 -12.74
C ARG A 237 -19.24 8.04 -11.57
N LEU A 238 -20.30 8.65 -11.06
CA LEU A 238 -20.20 9.67 -10.00
C LEU A 238 -19.74 9.03 -8.69
N THR A 239 -20.29 7.88 -8.32
CA THR A 239 -19.87 7.09 -7.15
C THR A 239 -18.42 6.64 -7.28
N GLU A 240 -17.98 6.21 -8.47
CA GLU A 240 -16.57 5.85 -8.70
C GLU A 240 -15.63 7.05 -8.52
N ASP A 241 -16.01 8.20 -9.09
CA ASP A 241 -15.25 9.44 -9.00
C ASP A 241 -15.19 9.94 -7.53
N LEU A 242 -16.29 9.83 -6.77
CA LEU A 242 -16.34 10.14 -5.34
C LEU A 242 -15.38 9.26 -4.53
N ILE A 243 -15.44 7.94 -4.72
CA ILE A 243 -14.54 6.99 -4.01
C ILE A 243 -13.09 7.28 -4.35
N THR A 244 -12.80 7.59 -5.60
CA THR A 244 -11.46 7.93 -6.08
C THR A 244 -10.95 9.22 -5.40
N ASN A 245 -11.74 10.28 -5.40
CA ASN A 245 -11.37 11.55 -4.77
C ASN A 245 -11.16 11.40 -3.25
N VAL A 246 -12.03 10.65 -2.56
CA VAL A 246 -11.87 10.37 -1.13
C VAL A 246 -10.61 9.56 -0.87
N SER A 247 -10.28 8.59 -1.74
CA SER A 247 -9.05 7.82 -1.63
C SER A 247 -7.81 8.71 -1.75
N ASP A 248 -7.81 9.66 -2.68
CA ASP A 248 -6.73 10.63 -2.84
C ASP A 248 -6.59 11.54 -1.60
N TYR A 249 -7.71 11.99 -1.02
CA TYR A 249 -7.70 12.73 0.24
C TYR A 249 -7.11 11.90 1.38
N LEU A 250 -7.47 10.62 1.48
CA LEU A 250 -6.95 9.70 2.49
C LEU A 250 -5.46 9.43 2.30
N MET A 251 -4.98 9.29 1.06
CA MET A 251 -3.56 9.20 0.77
C MET A 251 -2.82 10.45 1.26
N PHE A 252 -3.33 11.64 0.98
CA PHE A 252 -2.74 12.89 1.44
C PHE A 252 -2.74 13.02 2.97
N ILE A 253 -3.89 12.86 3.62
CA ILE A 253 -4.02 13.00 5.08
C ILE A 253 -3.10 12.02 5.81
N ASN A 254 -3.04 10.76 5.36
CA ASN A 254 -2.17 9.77 6.00
C ASN A 254 -0.68 10.08 5.78
N ARG A 255 -0.27 10.60 4.62
CA ARG A 255 1.11 11.10 4.43
C ARG A 255 1.46 12.21 5.42
N GLN A 256 0.56 13.18 5.61
CA GLN A 256 0.76 14.28 6.58
C GLN A 256 0.86 13.77 8.02
N LYS A 257 -0.03 12.84 8.39
CA LYS A 257 -0.01 12.18 9.70
C LYS A 257 1.32 11.48 9.96
N TYR A 258 1.84 10.72 9.00
CA TYR A 258 3.10 9.98 9.17
C TYR A 258 4.31 10.90 9.18
N ALA A 259 4.31 11.97 8.39
CA ALA A 259 5.36 12.98 8.44
C ALA A 259 5.44 13.68 9.81
N ALA A 260 4.30 13.90 10.47
CA ALA A 260 4.25 14.50 11.81
C ALA A 260 4.65 13.52 12.94
N GLY A 261 4.63 12.21 12.69
CA GLY A 261 5.00 11.16 13.66
C GLY A 261 4.20 11.26 14.97
N TYR A 262 4.88 11.11 16.13
CA TYR A 262 4.26 11.27 17.45
C TYR A 262 3.71 12.69 17.74
N GLY A 263 4.03 13.67 16.90
CA GLY A 263 3.53 15.03 16.98
C GLY A 263 2.25 15.28 16.18
N ALA A 264 1.69 14.26 15.52
CA ALA A 264 0.45 14.38 14.77
C ALA A 264 -0.68 14.89 15.67
N ALA A 265 -1.32 15.97 15.27
CA ALA A 265 -2.41 16.55 16.05
C ALA A 265 -3.66 15.64 15.96
N ASN A 266 -4.34 15.42 17.09
CA ASN A 266 -5.51 14.53 17.17
C ASN A 266 -6.60 14.83 16.11
N TRP A 267 -6.73 16.08 15.67
CA TRP A 267 -7.71 16.46 14.65
C TRP A 267 -7.40 15.86 13.27
N LEU A 268 -6.14 15.52 12.95
CA LEU A 268 -5.76 14.83 11.72
C LEU A 268 -6.27 13.38 11.73
N ASP A 269 -6.20 12.70 12.88
CA ASP A 269 -6.79 11.37 13.05
C ASP A 269 -8.31 11.41 12.88
N GLU A 270 -8.96 12.40 13.51
CA GLU A 270 -10.41 12.61 13.33
C GLU A 270 -10.81 12.95 11.89
N LEU A 271 -9.92 13.57 11.12
CA LEU A 271 -10.14 13.87 9.72
C LEU A 271 -9.98 12.61 8.86
N ALA A 272 -8.92 11.82 9.09
CA ALA A 272 -8.71 10.55 8.42
C ALA A 272 -9.88 9.59 8.67
N VAL A 273 -10.30 9.40 9.93
CA VAL A 273 -11.43 8.55 10.29
C VAL A 273 -12.72 8.97 9.57
N PHE A 274 -12.98 10.28 9.46
CA PHE A 274 -14.15 10.79 8.77
C PHE A 274 -14.17 10.40 7.28
N TYR A 275 -13.06 10.61 6.57
CA TYR A 275 -12.98 10.23 5.15
C TYR A 275 -12.93 8.73 4.94
N GLU A 276 -12.35 7.96 5.87
CA GLU A 276 -12.40 6.49 5.84
C GLU A 276 -13.85 6.00 5.94
N GLN A 277 -14.66 6.60 6.80
CA GLN A 277 -16.08 6.26 6.94
C GLN A 277 -16.87 6.54 5.66
N ILE A 278 -16.60 7.66 4.97
CA ILE A 278 -17.22 7.99 3.68
C ILE A 278 -16.81 6.96 2.62
N SER A 279 -15.49 6.70 2.49
CA SER A 279 -14.98 5.73 1.53
C SER A 279 -15.58 4.35 1.74
N ASP A 280 -15.68 3.93 3.00
CA ASP A 280 -16.19 2.63 3.37
C ASP A 280 -17.69 2.50 3.09
N LEU A 281 -18.48 3.54 3.42
CA LEU A 281 -19.91 3.60 3.11
C LEU A 281 -20.16 3.45 1.60
N LEU A 282 -19.44 4.22 0.77
CA LEU A 282 -19.58 4.19 -0.69
C LEU A 282 -19.18 2.83 -1.28
N VAL A 283 -18.11 2.22 -0.77
CA VAL A 283 -17.68 0.88 -1.20
C VAL A 283 -18.69 -0.19 -0.79
N VAL A 284 -19.13 -0.20 0.47
CA VAL A 284 -20.11 -1.19 0.96
C VAL A 284 -21.41 -1.09 0.17
N ASP A 285 -21.89 0.12 -0.09
CA ASP A 285 -23.09 0.32 -0.92
C ASP A 285 -22.91 -0.23 -2.34
N THR A 286 -21.71 -0.05 -2.93
CA THR A 286 -21.40 -0.64 -4.25
C THR A 286 -21.53 -2.16 -4.25
N TYR A 287 -21.18 -2.84 -3.16
CA TYR A 287 -21.24 -4.30 -3.05
C TYR A 287 -22.64 -4.81 -2.67
N LEU A 288 -23.35 -4.09 -1.82
CA LEU A 288 -24.60 -4.57 -1.22
C LEU A 288 -25.85 -3.91 -1.78
N GLY A 289 -25.75 -2.75 -2.42
CA GLY A 289 -26.85 -2.05 -3.08
C GLY A 289 -27.99 -1.64 -2.14
N ASP A 290 -27.67 -1.38 -0.87
CA ASP A 290 -28.66 -1.05 0.16
C ASP A 290 -29.13 0.42 0.07
N GLY A 291 -28.44 1.23 -0.75
CA GLY A 291 -28.75 2.60 -1.10
C GLY A 291 -28.29 3.59 -0.02
N ILE A 292 -27.42 4.52 -0.41
CA ILE A 292 -27.06 5.67 0.44
C ILE A 292 -28.23 6.67 0.47
N ASP A 293 -28.44 7.33 1.62
CA ASP A 293 -29.42 8.42 1.72
C ASP A 293 -29.13 9.48 0.64
N PRO A 294 -30.09 9.77 -0.26
CA PRO A 294 -29.88 10.74 -1.34
C PRO A 294 -29.37 12.09 -0.85
N ARG A 295 -29.79 12.54 0.35
CA ARG A 295 -29.30 13.81 0.91
C ARG A 295 -27.83 13.76 1.29
N LEU A 296 -27.34 12.60 1.71
CA LEU A 296 -25.92 12.40 1.98
C LEU A 296 -25.17 12.35 0.66
N LEU A 297 -25.67 11.62 -0.34
CA LEU A 297 -25.04 11.56 -1.66
C LEU A 297 -24.94 12.95 -2.30
N ASP A 298 -26.02 13.72 -2.31
CA ASP A 298 -26.05 15.13 -2.79
C ASP A 298 -24.98 15.97 -2.06
N ALA A 299 -24.88 15.84 -0.73
CA ALA A 299 -23.89 16.55 0.07
C ALA A 299 -22.45 16.14 -0.27
N LEU A 300 -22.20 14.86 -0.57
CA LEU A 300 -20.89 14.37 -0.98
C LEU A 300 -20.53 14.93 -2.38
N GLU A 301 -21.46 14.85 -3.34
CA GLU A 301 -21.28 15.37 -4.70
C GLU A 301 -21.03 16.88 -4.74
N GLU A 302 -21.71 17.66 -3.89
CA GLU A 302 -21.54 19.10 -3.83
C GLU A 302 -20.17 19.51 -3.26
N ASN A 303 -19.55 18.70 -2.41
CA ASN A 303 -18.38 19.10 -1.61
C ASN A 303 -17.09 18.35 -1.94
N ILE A 304 -17.16 17.12 -2.47
CA ILE A 304 -15.99 16.29 -2.79
C ILE A 304 -15.66 16.43 -4.27
N HIS A 305 -14.51 17.04 -4.54
CA HIS A 305 -14.04 17.32 -5.90
C HIS A 305 -12.61 16.85 -6.09
N PRO A 306 -12.20 16.45 -7.31
CA PRO A 306 -10.82 16.11 -7.58
C PRO A 306 -9.92 17.30 -7.24
N TYR A 307 -8.80 17.03 -6.58
CA TYR A 307 -7.85 18.08 -6.28
C TYR A 307 -7.21 18.57 -7.58
N ALA A 308 -7.33 19.87 -7.88
CA ALA A 308 -6.83 20.45 -9.12
C ALA A 308 -5.32 20.76 -9.09
N GLY A 309 -4.65 20.54 -7.96
CA GLY A 309 -3.22 20.74 -7.77
C GLY A 309 -2.46 19.42 -7.66
N ASP A 310 -1.18 19.42 -8.04
CA ASP A 310 -0.29 18.32 -7.68
C ASP A 310 -0.17 18.31 -6.15
N VAL A 311 -0.45 17.18 -5.51
CA VAL A 311 -0.41 17.03 -4.04
C VAL A 311 0.98 17.36 -3.48
N GLU A 312 2.01 17.39 -4.34
CA GLU A 312 3.38 17.79 -4.02
C GLU A 312 3.65 19.32 -4.13
N SER A 313 2.71 20.12 -4.63
CA SER A 313 2.93 21.52 -5.03
C SER A 313 2.20 22.59 -4.20
N GLU A 314 1.16 22.21 -3.46
CA GLU A 314 0.45 23.14 -2.56
C GLU A 314 0.98 23.02 -1.13
N SER A 315 1.00 24.14 -0.40
CA SER A 315 1.39 24.09 1.02
C SER A 315 0.42 23.21 1.80
N ASP A 316 0.94 22.15 2.41
CA ASP A 316 0.19 21.12 3.12
C ASP A 316 -0.90 21.67 4.07
N GLU A 317 -0.63 22.80 4.75
CA GLU A 317 -1.57 23.45 5.67
C GLU A 317 -2.84 24.00 4.98
N SER A 318 -2.72 24.49 3.73
CA SER A 318 -3.84 25.02 2.95
C SER A 318 -4.82 23.91 2.59
N LEU A 319 -4.30 22.78 2.11
CA LEU A 319 -5.11 21.63 1.74
C LEU A 319 -5.81 21.00 2.95
N LEU A 320 -5.08 20.83 4.05
CA LEU A 320 -5.67 20.31 5.28
C LEU A 320 -6.82 21.19 5.80
N SER A 321 -6.70 22.51 5.66
CA SER A 321 -7.77 23.46 6.02
C SER A 321 -9.00 23.30 5.13
N VAL A 322 -8.81 23.09 3.82
CA VAL A 322 -9.90 22.81 2.87
C VAL A 322 -10.60 21.49 3.21
N LEU A 323 -9.86 20.42 3.45
CA LEU A 323 -10.42 19.12 3.81
C LEU A 323 -11.19 19.17 5.14
N TYR A 324 -10.71 19.95 6.10
CA TYR A 324 -11.43 20.18 7.34
C TYR A 324 -12.74 20.95 7.10
N TYR A 325 -12.74 21.95 6.22
CA TYR A 325 -13.94 22.70 5.85
C TYR A 325 -14.98 21.83 5.13
N ILE A 326 -14.55 20.98 4.19
CA ILE A 326 -15.41 20.00 3.50
C ILE A 326 -16.10 19.09 4.52
N LYS A 327 -15.34 18.56 5.51
CA LYS A 327 -15.91 17.78 6.61
C LYS A 327 -17.02 18.55 7.33
N GLN A 328 -16.80 19.81 7.71
CA GLN A 328 -17.83 20.60 8.38
C GLN A 328 -19.08 20.78 7.51
N LYS A 329 -18.90 21.07 6.21
CA LYS A 329 -20.01 21.22 5.28
C LYS A 329 -20.88 19.98 5.17
N ILE A 330 -20.26 18.81 5.01
CA ILE A 330 -20.97 17.53 4.94
C ILE A 330 -21.71 17.24 6.26
N LEU A 331 -21.09 17.52 7.42
CA LEU A 331 -21.72 17.33 8.73
C LEU A 331 -22.90 18.28 8.99
N GLU A 332 -22.90 19.47 8.38
CA GLU A 332 -23.99 20.47 8.47
C GLU A 332 -25.14 20.19 7.50
N SER A 333 -24.83 19.71 6.29
CA SER A 333 -25.82 19.50 5.22
C SER A 333 -26.50 18.14 5.29
N SER A 334 -25.92 17.17 5.99
CA SER A 334 -26.40 15.78 6.02
C SER A 334 -26.62 15.25 7.44
N ASN A 335 -27.39 14.16 7.56
CA ASN A 335 -27.51 13.42 8.82
C ASN A 335 -26.35 12.43 9.02
N PHE A 336 -25.11 12.82 8.67
CA PHE A 336 -23.93 11.94 8.70
C PHE A 336 -23.74 11.21 10.04
N LYS A 337 -24.10 11.86 11.16
CA LYS A 337 -24.04 11.27 12.51
C LYS A 337 -24.81 9.95 12.66
N LYS A 338 -25.78 9.67 11.78
CA LYS A 338 -26.52 8.39 11.76
C LYS A 338 -25.70 7.24 11.17
N TYR A 339 -24.62 7.52 10.44
CA TYR A 339 -23.77 6.54 9.76
C TYR A 339 -22.45 6.29 10.50
N GLY A 340 -22.33 6.75 11.74
CA GLY A 340 -21.16 6.50 12.58
C GLY A 340 -21.01 5.00 12.85
N PHE A 341 -19.94 4.40 12.34
CA PHE A 341 -19.56 3.03 12.67
C PHE A 341 -18.93 3.02 14.08
N ASP A 342 -19.59 2.41 15.05
CA ASP A 342 -18.97 2.15 16.36
C ASP A 342 -17.72 1.27 16.18
N ALA A 343 -16.64 1.63 16.89
CA ALA A 343 -15.31 1.03 16.76
C ALA A 343 -15.23 -0.44 17.23
N GLU A 344 -16.24 -0.90 17.97
CA GLU A 344 -16.43 -2.31 18.32
C GLU A 344 -17.44 -2.94 17.36
N PHE A 345 -17.09 -4.10 16.83
CA PHE A 345 -17.93 -4.97 16.00
C PHE A 345 -19.40 -4.98 16.46
N SER A 346 -20.24 -4.12 15.85
CA SER A 346 -21.71 -4.16 15.91
C SER A 346 -22.38 -3.23 14.89
N GLY A 347 -21.64 -2.30 14.26
CA GLY A 347 -22.23 -1.35 13.30
C GLY A 347 -22.50 -1.88 11.89
N ILE A 348 -21.78 -2.92 11.43
CA ILE A 348 -21.90 -3.42 10.04
C ILE A 348 -23.32 -3.96 9.76
N LEU A 349 -24.04 -4.36 10.81
CA LEU A 349 -25.36 -4.99 10.70
C LEU A 349 -26.49 -4.22 11.39
N SER A 350 -26.22 -3.15 12.14
CA SER A 350 -27.29 -2.37 12.77
C SER A 350 -28.03 -1.45 11.79
N PHE A 351 -27.44 -1.17 10.63
CA PHE A 351 -28.01 -0.32 9.58
C PHE A 351 -28.48 -1.04 8.32
N LEU A 352 -28.40 -2.39 8.30
CA LEU A 352 -29.03 -3.22 7.27
C LEU A 352 -30.29 -3.90 7.79
#